data_AF-A0A8H3R1U8-F1
#
_entry.id   AF-A0A8H3R1U8-F1
#
_cell.length_a   1.000
_cell.length_b   1.000
_cell.length_c   1.000
_cell.angle_alpha   90.00
_cell.angle_beta   90.00
_cell.angle_gamma   90.00
#
_symmetry.space_group_name_H-M   'P 1'
#
loop_
_entity.id
_entity.type
_entity.pdbx_description
1 polymer ?
#
loop_
_entity_poly.entity_id
_entity_poly.type
_entity_poly.pdbx_seq_one_letter_code
_entity_poly.pdbx_strand_id
1 'polypeptide(L)'
;MAVILKILNNPKNIALELKNQINRSCGITQNSETKNYMMVLNDICKECYYRCNAIHFQQNFVNWTSGNEEIDKFIQNTQLLSHSRNDILEQTLEWIPYERFYNIVENRFDKNYSANWIDGNIKYWDDEIQNWKRNNSDMVVFLKVLNDLKDITLEFKKE
;
A
#
# COMPACT_ATOMS: atom_id res chain seq x y z
N MET A 1 -13.10 13.47 14.17
CA MET A 1 -11.63 13.56 14.19
C MET A 1 -11.11 12.32 14.88
N ALA A 2 -10.49 11.40 14.14
CA ALA A 2 -9.90 10.21 14.74
C ALA A 2 -8.43 10.48 15.09
N VAL A 3 -7.98 9.93 16.21
CA VAL A 3 -6.59 10.02 16.68
C VAL A 3 -5.99 8.62 16.65
N ILE A 4 -4.81 8.49 16.05
CA ILE A 4 -4.07 7.23 15.95
C ILE A 4 -2.84 7.32 16.86
N LEU A 5 -2.62 6.27 17.66
CA LEU A 5 -1.43 6.13 18.50
C LEU A 5 -0.47 5.13 17.85
N LYS A 6 0.78 5.55 17.65
CA LYS A 6 1.86 4.67 17.16
C LYS A 6 2.95 4.55 18.21
N ILE A 7 3.29 3.32 18.60
CA ILE A 7 4.34 3.01 19.59
C ILE A 7 5.73 3.16 18.95
N LEU A 8 6.66 3.81 19.65
CA LEU A 8 8.03 4.07 19.20
C LEU A 8 9.03 3.37 20.15
N ASN A 9 9.70 2.33 19.66
CA ASN A 9 10.56 1.47 20.49
C ASN A 9 12.01 1.99 20.65
N ASN A 10 12.41 3.07 19.96
CA ASN A 10 13.75 3.67 20.11
C ASN A 10 13.77 5.18 19.78
N PRO A 11 14.18 6.06 20.72
CA PRO A 11 14.22 7.51 20.51
C PRO A 11 15.15 7.97 19.37
N LYS A 12 16.24 7.24 19.10
CA LYS A 12 17.19 7.59 18.03
C LYS A 12 16.62 7.44 16.61
N ASN A 13 15.49 6.75 16.45
CA ASN A 13 14.85 6.51 15.16
C ASN A 13 13.53 7.28 14.98
N ILE A 14 13.09 8.04 15.99
CA ILE A 14 11.82 8.79 15.96
C ILE A 14 11.80 9.82 14.83
N ALA A 15 12.93 10.50 14.58
CA ALA A 15 13.00 11.52 13.52
C ALA A 15 12.83 10.93 12.11
N LEU A 16 13.39 9.74 11.86
CA LEU A 16 13.24 9.04 10.59
C LEU A 16 11.81 8.54 10.41
N GLU A 17 11.22 8.02 11.49
CA GLU A 17 9.85 7.53 11.51
C GLU A 17 8.82 8.66 11.33
N LEU A 18 9.08 9.84 11.94
CA LEU A 18 8.31 11.07 11.72
C LEU A 18 8.37 11.54 10.26
N LYS A 19 9.57 11.51 9.65
CA LYS A 19 9.76 11.94 8.26
C LYS A 19 8.92 11.09 7.29
N ASN A 20 8.83 9.79 7.57
CA ASN A 20 8.14 8.82 6.72
C ASN A 20 6.63 8.72 7.02
N GLN A 21 6.12 9.43 8.04
CA GLN A 21 4.69 9.41 8.36
C GLN A 21 3.90 10.28 7.37
N ILE A 22 2.78 9.76 6.86
CA ILE A 22 1.87 10.51 5.98
C ILE A 22 0.89 11.37 6.78
N ASN A 23 0.44 10.85 7.90
CA ASN A 23 -0.41 11.56 8.85
C ASN A 23 0.28 12.81 9.39
N ARG A 24 -0.49 13.88 9.60
CA ARG A 24 0.00 15.04 10.33
C ARG A 24 0.17 14.67 11.81
N SER A 25 1.36 14.95 12.32
CA SER A 25 1.69 14.78 13.73
C SER A 25 1.07 15.89 14.58
N CYS A 26 0.56 15.52 15.74
CA CYS A 26 -0.04 16.43 16.72
C CYS A 26 0.82 16.57 17.97
N GLY A 27 1.57 15.54 18.34
CA GLY A 27 2.44 15.55 19.50
C GLY A 27 3.03 14.18 19.82
N ILE A 28 3.72 14.09 20.96
CA ILE A 28 4.29 12.86 21.50
C ILE A 28 3.85 12.75 22.97
N THR A 29 3.51 11.55 23.40
CA THR A 29 3.21 11.20 24.80
C THR A 29 4.07 10.02 25.23
N GLN A 30 4.16 9.76 26.54
CA GLN A 30 4.88 8.61 27.09
C GLN A 30 3.96 7.83 28.02
N ASN A 31 3.92 6.51 27.86
CA ASN A 31 3.25 5.64 28.82
C ASN A 31 4.11 5.53 30.09
N SER A 32 3.53 5.85 31.25
CA SER A 32 4.23 5.86 32.53
C SER A 32 4.64 4.46 33.02
N GLU A 33 3.93 3.41 32.61
CA GLU A 33 4.16 2.02 32.99
C GLU A 33 5.20 1.36 32.08
N THR A 34 4.94 1.36 30.76
CA THR A 34 5.82 0.69 29.78
C THR A 34 7.05 1.52 29.42
N LYS A 35 7.06 2.81 29.78
CA LYS A 35 8.07 3.81 29.39
C LYS A 35 8.17 4.05 27.88
N ASN A 36 7.27 3.48 27.08
CA ASN A 36 7.24 3.67 25.64
C ASN A 36 6.77 5.07 25.26
N TYR A 37 7.42 5.67 24.27
CA TYR A 37 6.92 6.88 23.63
C TYR A 37 5.89 6.51 22.58
N MET A 38 4.84 7.33 22.48
CA MET A 38 3.80 7.21 21.48
C MET A 38 3.65 8.53 20.73
N MET A 39 3.55 8.44 19.42
CA MET A 39 3.22 9.57 18.58
C MET A 39 1.70 9.71 18.47
N VAL A 40 1.22 10.93 18.63
CA VAL A 40 -0.18 11.30 18.40
C VAL A 40 -0.31 11.81 16.97
N LEU A 41 -1.06 11.07 16.16
CA LEU A 41 -1.31 11.38 14.76
C LEU A 41 -2.79 11.69 14.55
N ASN A 42 -3.08 12.65 13.68
CA ASN A 42 -4.43 12.78 13.14
C ASN A 42 -4.57 11.91 11.88
N ASP A 43 -5.81 11.72 11.45
CA ASP A 43 -6.19 10.99 10.25
C ASP A 43 -6.15 11.85 8.97
N ILE A 44 -5.36 12.92 8.97
CA ILE A 44 -5.24 13.89 7.87
C ILE A 44 -3.86 13.80 7.25
N CYS A 45 -3.79 13.77 5.92
CA CYS A 45 -2.52 13.74 5.21
C CYS A 45 -1.82 15.09 5.35
N LYS A 46 -0.53 15.07 5.72
CA LYS A 46 0.29 16.29 5.87
C LYS A 46 0.42 17.08 4.58
N GLU A 47 0.34 16.41 3.42
CA GLU A 47 0.50 17.02 2.10
C GLU A 47 -0.84 17.47 1.52
N CYS A 48 -1.88 16.65 1.68
CA CYS A 48 -3.17 16.91 1.05
C CYS A 48 -4.11 17.77 1.91
N TYR A 49 -3.90 17.84 3.23
CA TYR A 49 -4.83 18.46 4.21
C TYR A 49 -6.24 17.86 4.23
N TYR A 50 -6.39 16.65 3.69
CA TYR A 50 -7.58 15.79 3.82
C TYR A 50 -7.14 14.32 3.96
N ARG A 51 -8.09 13.41 4.15
CA ARG A 51 -7.83 11.96 4.19
C ARG A 51 -7.75 11.41 2.76
N CYS A 52 -6.56 11.07 2.29
CA CYS A 52 -6.30 10.55 0.94
C CYS A 52 -6.04 9.04 0.93
N ASN A 53 -6.01 8.43 -0.26
CA ASN A 53 -5.78 7.00 -0.44
C ASN A 53 -4.51 6.48 0.25
N ALA A 54 -3.44 7.26 0.28
CA ALA A 54 -2.20 6.88 0.95
C ALA A 54 -2.37 6.61 2.47
N ILE A 55 -3.30 7.31 3.15
CA ILE A 55 -3.63 7.01 4.55
C ILE A 55 -4.34 5.66 4.67
N HIS A 56 -5.27 5.37 3.77
CA HIS A 56 -6.01 4.10 3.76
C HIS A 56 -5.08 2.92 3.48
N PHE A 57 -4.16 3.08 2.54
CA PHE A 57 -3.11 2.08 2.30
C PHE A 57 -2.24 1.86 3.53
N GLN A 58 -1.71 2.95 4.12
CA GLN A 58 -0.83 2.85 5.29
C GLN A 58 -1.50 2.10 6.46
N GLN A 59 -2.79 2.31 6.68
CA GLN A 59 -3.56 1.60 7.71
C GLN A 59 -3.68 0.10 7.45
N ASN A 60 -3.60 -0.33 6.18
CA ASN A 60 -3.75 -1.71 5.77
C ASN A 60 -2.43 -2.48 5.66
N PHE A 61 -1.27 -1.84 5.86
CA PHE A 61 0.04 -2.49 5.71
C PHE A 61 0.26 -3.69 6.65
N VAL A 62 -0.40 -3.70 7.81
CA VAL A 62 -0.30 -4.81 8.75
C VAL A 62 -1.18 -6.01 8.37
N ASN A 63 -2.09 -5.84 7.41
CA ASN A 63 -3.09 -6.84 7.06
C ASN A 63 -2.67 -7.72 5.87
N TRP A 64 -1.56 -7.39 5.19
CA TRP A 64 -1.05 -8.19 4.09
C TRP A 64 0.48 -8.19 4.08
N THR A 65 1.06 -9.26 3.56
CA THR A 65 2.49 -9.38 3.26
C THR A 65 2.64 -10.39 2.13
N SER A 66 3.62 -10.19 1.26
CA SER A 66 4.06 -11.19 0.28
C SER A 66 4.94 -12.28 0.88
N GLY A 67 5.37 -12.11 2.13
CA GLY A 67 6.45 -12.88 2.74
C GLY A 67 7.86 -12.42 2.30
N ASN A 68 7.96 -11.39 1.47
CA ASN A 68 9.22 -10.78 1.05
C ASN A 68 9.23 -9.28 1.38
N GLU A 69 10.06 -8.89 2.36
CA GLU A 69 10.14 -7.52 2.86
C GLU A 69 10.52 -6.48 1.80
N GLU A 70 11.35 -6.86 0.81
CA GLU A 70 11.79 -5.94 -0.24
C GLU A 70 10.66 -5.65 -1.23
N ILE A 71 9.86 -6.67 -1.58
CA ILE A 71 8.65 -6.54 -2.40
C ILE A 71 7.58 -5.74 -1.66
N ASP A 72 7.34 -6.08 -0.39
CA ASP A 72 6.35 -5.37 0.43
C ASP A 72 6.70 -3.89 0.52
N LYS A 73 7.97 -3.56 0.79
CA LYS A 73 8.44 -2.17 0.85
C LYS A 73 8.31 -1.47 -0.50
N PHE A 74 8.60 -2.15 -1.61
CA PHE A 74 8.42 -1.57 -2.94
C PHE A 74 6.96 -1.21 -3.22
N ILE A 75 6.03 -2.15 -2.99
CA ILE A 75 4.59 -1.94 -3.15
C ILE A 75 4.10 -0.82 -2.22
N GLN A 76 4.45 -0.89 -0.93
CA GLN A 76 4.09 0.13 0.05
C GLN A 76 4.57 1.53 -0.37
N ASN A 77 5.79 1.66 -0.89
CA ASN A 77 6.29 2.95 -1.37
C ASN A 77 5.42 3.53 -2.48
N THR A 78 4.96 2.72 -3.45
CA THR A 78 4.05 3.21 -4.50
C THR A 78 2.70 3.64 -3.92
N GLN A 79 2.17 2.89 -2.94
CA GLN A 79 0.91 3.19 -2.25
C GLN A 79 0.99 4.46 -1.38
N LEU A 80 2.15 4.76 -0.80
CA LEU A 80 2.37 5.98 -0.03
C LEU A 80 2.39 7.24 -0.91
N LEU A 81 2.61 7.10 -2.23
CA LEU A 81 2.55 8.21 -3.20
C LEU A 81 1.12 8.46 -3.72
N SER A 82 0.15 7.63 -3.35
CA SER A 82 -1.24 7.66 -3.84
C SER A 82 -2.07 8.72 -3.12
N HIS A 83 -1.82 9.99 -3.40
CA HIS A 83 -2.46 11.12 -2.70
C HIS A 83 -3.85 11.51 -3.24
N SER A 84 -4.34 10.89 -4.32
CA SER A 84 -5.69 11.18 -4.84
C SER A 84 -6.78 10.73 -3.86
N ARG A 85 -7.94 11.37 -3.96
CA ARG A 85 -9.16 11.02 -3.24
C ARG A 85 -10.02 10.03 -4.03
N ASN A 86 -10.34 10.37 -5.28
CA ASN A 86 -11.35 9.67 -6.09
C ASN A 86 -10.89 9.37 -7.53
N ASP A 87 -9.62 9.62 -7.87
CA ASP A 87 -9.11 9.38 -9.22
C ASP A 87 -8.52 7.98 -9.36
N ILE A 88 -8.37 7.55 -10.61
CA ILE A 88 -7.76 6.26 -10.95
C ILE A 88 -6.32 6.22 -10.44
N LEU A 89 -5.99 5.14 -9.73
CA LEU A 89 -4.68 4.89 -9.17
C LEU A 89 -3.71 4.31 -10.22
N GLU A 90 -3.34 5.09 -11.24
CA GLU A 90 -2.57 4.59 -12.38
C GLU A 90 -1.17 4.07 -12.02
N GLN A 91 -0.54 4.59 -10.96
CA GLN A 91 0.85 4.24 -10.57
C GLN A 91 0.94 3.51 -9.24
N THR A 92 -0.20 3.00 -8.71
CA THR A 92 -0.23 2.35 -7.40
C THR A 92 -0.22 0.84 -7.55
N LEU A 93 0.77 0.19 -6.95
CA LEU A 93 0.82 -1.26 -6.92
C LEU A 93 0.00 -1.83 -5.78
N GLU A 94 -0.52 -3.01 -6.02
CA GLU A 94 -1.24 -3.81 -5.04
C GLU A 94 -0.59 -5.19 -4.96
N TRP A 95 -0.46 -5.71 -3.74
CA TRP A 95 -0.18 -7.12 -3.54
C TRP A 95 -1.45 -7.93 -3.80
N ILE A 96 -1.40 -8.80 -4.81
CA ILE A 96 -2.52 -9.66 -5.19
C ILE A 96 -2.15 -11.11 -4.85
N PRO A 97 -2.83 -11.75 -3.89
CA PRO A 97 -2.61 -13.17 -3.61
C PRO A 97 -2.87 -14.03 -4.84
N TYR A 98 -2.03 -15.05 -5.08
CA TYR A 98 -2.07 -15.83 -6.32
C TYR A 98 -3.40 -16.56 -6.53
N GLU A 99 -4.07 -16.94 -5.45
CA GLU A 99 -5.40 -17.55 -5.44
C GLU A 99 -6.52 -16.63 -5.93
N ARG A 100 -6.26 -15.34 -6.11
CA ARG A 100 -7.21 -14.40 -6.74
C ARG A 100 -7.19 -14.48 -8.27
N PHE A 101 -6.33 -15.34 -8.83
CA PHE A 101 -6.28 -15.65 -10.26
C PHE A 101 -6.83 -17.05 -10.55
N TYR A 102 -7.59 -17.18 -11.63
CA TYR A 102 -8.11 -18.47 -12.10
C TYR A 102 -8.01 -18.57 -13.63
N ASN A 103 -8.25 -19.77 -14.17
CA ASN A 103 -8.07 -20.06 -15.61
C ASN A 103 -6.67 -19.66 -16.12
N ILE A 104 -5.63 -19.97 -15.35
CA ILE A 104 -4.26 -19.61 -15.67
C ILE A 104 -3.77 -20.48 -16.84
N VAL A 105 -3.36 -19.84 -17.94
CA VAL A 105 -2.86 -20.49 -19.16
C VAL A 105 -1.45 -19.98 -19.45
N GLU A 106 -0.49 -20.89 -19.57
CA GLU A 106 0.88 -20.57 -19.96
C GLU A 106 0.96 -20.32 -21.48
N ASN A 107 1.61 -19.23 -21.88
CA ASN A 107 1.94 -19.00 -23.27
C ASN A 107 3.14 -19.89 -23.66
N ARG A 108 3.03 -20.64 -24.77
CA ARG A 108 4.08 -21.59 -25.20
C ARG A 108 5.37 -20.92 -25.69
N PHE A 109 5.31 -19.63 -26.05
CA PHE A 109 6.42 -18.95 -26.72
C PHE A 109 7.18 -18.00 -25.79
N ASP A 110 6.48 -17.40 -24.84
CA ASP A 110 7.04 -16.48 -23.85
C ASP A 110 6.71 -17.04 -22.46
N LYS A 111 7.61 -16.91 -21.47
CA LYS A 111 7.34 -17.28 -20.06
C LYS A 111 6.33 -16.33 -19.38
N ASN A 112 5.20 -16.11 -20.04
CA ASN A 112 4.09 -15.27 -19.65
C ASN A 112 2.84 -16.15 -19.55
N TYR A 113 1.95 -15.79 -18.64
CA TYR A 113 0.67 -16.45 -18.44
C TYR A 113 -0.46 -15.47 -18.71
N SER A 114 -1.60 -15.96 -19.13
CA SER A 114 -2.87 -15.22 -19.02
C SER A 114 -3.71 -15.81 -17.90
N ALA A 115 -4.51 -14.98 -17.24
CA ALA A 115 -5.39 -15.42 -16.18
C ALA A 115 -6.60 -14.49 -16.06
N ASN A 116 -7.66 -14.95 -15.41
CA ASN A 116 -8.75 -14.11 -14.97
C ASN A 116 -8.48 -13.64 -13.54
N TRP A 117 -8.60 -12.33 -13.28
CA TRP A 117 -8.46 -11.73 -11.96
C TRP A 117 -9.83 -11.43 -11.35
N ILE A 118 -10.13 -12.07 -10.21
CA ILE A 118 -11.45 -12.00 -9.58
C ILE A 118 -11.80 -10.58 -9.13
N ASP A 119 -10.86 -9.90 -8.46
CA ASP A 119 -11.13 -8.60 -7.82
C ASP A 119 -11.17 -7.44 -8.80
N GLY A 120 -10.33 -7.50 -9.83
CA GLY A 120 -10.01 -6.36 -10.67
C GLY A 120 -9.24 -5.26 -9.92
N ASN A 121 -8.92 -4.18 -10.64
CA ASN A 121 -8.04 -3.14 -10.15
C ASN A 121 -8.71 -2.22 -9.11
N ILE A 122 -7.95 -1.80 -8.09
CA ILE A 122 -8.38 -0.74 -7.18
C ILE A 122 -8.62 0.55 -7.97
N LYS A 123 -9.72 1.23 -7.67
CA LYS A 123 -10.08 2.54 -8.24
C LYS A 123 -9.87 3.67 -7.23
N TYR A 124 -10.61 3.66 -6.12
CA TYR A 124 -10.50 4.65 -5.05
C TYR A 124 -11.07 4.11 -3.73
N TRP A 125 -10.79 4.78 -2.61
CA TRP A 125 -11.38 4.44 -1.32
C TRP A 125 -12.80 5.01 -1.19
N ASP A 126 -13.77 4.15 -0.90
CA ASP A 126 -15.15 4.54 -0.70
C ASP A 126 -15.46 4.68 0.80
N ASP A 127 -15.68 5.92 1.24
CA ASP A 127 -15.95 6.26 2.64
C ASP A 127 -17.31 5.75 3.14
N GLU A 128 -18.28 5.45 2.26
CA GLU A 128 -19.60 4.97 2.70
C GLU A 128 -19.54 3.49 3.07
N ILE A 129 -18.86 2.68 2.26
CA ILE A 129 -18.69 1.24 2.51
C ILE A 129 -17.42 0.91 3.30
N GLN A 130 -16.58 1.90 3.58
CA GLN A 130 -15.28 1.76 4.26
C GLN A 130 -14.40 0.69 3.60
N ASN A 131 -14.32 0.70 2.27
CA ASN A 131 -13.55 -0.28 1.50
C ASN A 131 -13.11 0.28 0.13
N TRP A 132 -12.17 -0.41 -0.51
CA TRP A 132 -11.71 -0.09 -1.85
C TRP A 132 -12.78 -0.40 -2.89
N LYS A 133 -13.17 0.63 -3.65
CA LYS A 133 -13.95 0.44 -4.87
C LYS A 133 -13.03 -0.12 -5.95
N ARG A 134 -13.47 -1.19 -6.60
CA ARG A 134 -12.73 -1.85 -7.69
C ARG A 134 -13.46 -1.74 -9.02
N ASN A 135 -12.69 -1.78 -10.10
CA ASN A 135 -13.18 -1.86 -11.48
C ASN A 135 -12.83 -3.22 -12.08
N ASN A 136 -13.60 -3.62 -13.09
CA ASN A 136 -13.27 -4.74 -13.98
C ASN A 136 -13.06 -6.08 -13.22
N SER A 137 -14.01 -6.45 -12.36
CA SER A 137 -14.03 -7.82 -11.81
C SER A 137 -14.05 -8.85 -12.93
N ASP A 138 -13.40 -9.99 -12.72
CA ASP A 138 -13.24 -11.07 -13.70
C ASP A 138 -12.55 -10.64 -15.01
N MET A 139 -11.67 -9.63 -14.95
CA MET A 139 -10.89 -9.20 -16.11
C MET A 139 -9.77 -10.18 -16.49
N VAL A 140 -9.50 -10.29 -17.78
CA VAL A 140 -8.35 -11.04 -18.30
C VAL A 140 -7.09 -10.18 -18.15
N VAL A 141 -6.06 -10.75 -17.53
CA VAL A 141 -4.76 -10.12 -17.30
C VAL A 141 -3.62 -10.98 -17.82
N PHE A 142 -2.46 -10.36 -18.02
CA PHE A 142 -1.20 -11.05 -18.31
C PHE A 142 -0.32 -11.06 -17.07
N LEU A 143 0.17 -12.23 -16.70
CA LEU A 143 1.15 -12.42 -15.62
C LEU A 143 2.52 -12.68 -16.25
N LYS A 144 3.48 -11.83 -15.92
CA LYS A 144 4.87 -11.97 -16.38
C LYS A 144 5.72 -12.53 -15.25
N VAL A 145 6.55 -13.54 -15.54
CA VAL A 145 7.51 -14.05 -14.56
C VAL A 145 8.66 -13.06 -14.43
N LEU A 146 8.95 -12.67 -13.20
CA LEU A 146 10.06 -11.78 -12.84
C LEU A 146 11.08 -12.64 -12.08
N ASN A 147 12.33 -12.67 -12.53
CA ASN A 147 13.32 -13.60 -11.97
C ASN A 147 14.09 -13.00 -10.79
N ASP A 148 14.14 -11.66 -10.70
CA ASP A 148 14.66 -10.95 -9.54
C ASP A 148 14.04 -9.54 -9.37
N LEU A 149 14.40 -8.84 -8.28
CA LEU A 149 13.96 -7.47 -8.00
C LEU A 149 14.49 -6.42 -8.99
N LYS A 150 15.59 -6.71 -9.69
CA LYS A 150 16.11 -5.81 -10.71
C LYS A 150 15.17 -5.80 -11.90
N ASP A 151 14.62 -6.96 -12.28
CA ASP A 151 13.59 -7.06 -13.30
C ASP A 151 12.38 -6.19 -12.93
N ILE A 152 11.90 -6.28 -11.68
CA ILE A 152 10.77 -5.45 -11.19
C ILE A 152 11.09 -3.96 -11.33
N THR A 153 12.22 -3.53 -10.76
CA THR A 153 12.59 -2.10 -10.74
C THR A 153 12.86 -1.55 -12.15
N LEU A 154 13.32 -2.37 -13.09
CA LEU A 154 13.59 -1.96 -14.46
C LEU A 154 12.31 -1.79 -15.30
N GLU A 155 11.27 -2.58 -15.05
CA GLU A 155 9.99 -2.40 -15.74
C GLU A 155 9.31 -1.10 -15.31
N PHE A 156 9.28 -0.79 -14.01
CA PHE A 156 8.66 0.44 -13.47
C PHE A 156 9.45 1.73 -13.68
N LYS A 157 10.67 1.66 -14.24
CA LYS A 157 11.45 2.84 -14.64
C LYS A 157 11.23 3.24 -16.11
N LYS A 158 10.50 2.43 -16.88
CA LYS A 158 10.29 2.64 -18.33
C LYS A 158 8.97 3.32 -18.66
N GLU A 159 8.11 3.53 -17.66
CA GLU A 159 6.88 4.34 -17.73
C GLU A 159 7.15 5.75 -17.17
#